data_AF-A0A7C7VLN8-F1
#
_entry.id   AF-A0A7C7VLN8-F1
#
_cell.length_a   1.000
_cell.length_b   1.000
_cell.length_c   1.000
_cell.angle_alpha   90.00
_cell.angle_beta   90.00
_cell.angle_gamma   90.00
#
_symmetry.space_group_name_H-M   'P 1'
#
loop_
_entity.id
_entity.type
_entity.pdbx_description
1 polymer ?
#
loop_
_entity_poly.entity_id
_entity_poly.type
_entity_poly.pdbx_seq_one_letter_code
_entity_poly.pdbx_strand_id
1 'polypeptide(L)'
;FSEDLDFSIIKDELKGKFEQLIKKIIAPFSELSLTDCAEKFHTYLAEIKVSVNYLAMPFRIKIEISKRIQKKYEWELKLLGSPVATLQVLTQVASLKQLYQDNLSCVEERLKPKDAFDLWYLSQKLNRPYNPERISISKKILIRDLRKFLPKNFWKVIEGLSE
;
A
#
# COMPACT_ATOMS: atom_id res chain seq x y z
N PHE A 1 0.76 -9.55 -2.46
CA PHE A 1 1.52 -8.53 -3.21
C PHE A 1 0.80 -7.20 -3.04
N SER A 2 1.53 -6.08 -2.92
CA SER A 2 0.97 -4.72 -2.93
C SER A 2 1.60 -3.94 -4.07
N GLU A 3 0.84 -3.08 -4.71
CA GLU A 3 1.23 -2.30 -5.90
C GLU A 3 1.50 -0.82 -5.58
N ASP A 4 0.98 -0.36 -4.43
CA ASP A 4 1.01 1.04 -4.02
C ASP A 4 2.03 1.26 -2.90
N LEU A 5 2.63 2.45 -2.88
CA LEU A 5 3.49 2.93 -1.81
C LEU A 5 2.82 4.15 -1.15
N ASP A 6 2.27 3.92 0.04
CA ASP A 6 1.61 4.94 0.85
C ASP A 6 2.52 5.46 1.95
N PHE A 7 2.59 6.78 2.09
CA PHE A 7 3.39 7.47 3.11
C PHE A 7 2.58 8.56 3.80
N SER A 8 3.02 8.93 5.00
CA SER A 8 2.53 10.12 5.72
C SER A 8 3.71 11.03 6.03
N ILE A 9 3.58 12.33 5.74
CA ILE A 9 4.63 13.28 6.09
C ILE A 9 4.67 13.53 7.60
N ILE A 10 5.88 13.70 8.13
CA ILE A 10 6.10 14.25 9.48
C ILE A 10 6.13 15.79 9.41
N LYS A 11 6.65 16.32 8.30
CA LYS A 11 6.77 17.74 8.00
C LYS A 11 6.68 17.93 6.49
N ASP A 12 6.02 19.00 6.04
CA ASP A 12 5.90 19.27 4.60
C ASP A 12 7.11 20.05 4.09
N GLU A 13 8.05 19.33 3.47
CA GLU A 13 9.23 19.91 2.79
C GLU A 13 9.19 19.69 1.26
N LEU A 14 8.10 19.09 0.77
CA LEU A 14 7.93 18.69 -0.64
C LEU A 14 7.15 19.72 -1.46
N LYS A 15 6.47 20.66 -0.81
CA LYS A 15 5.64 21.69 -1.46
C LYS A 15 6.42 22.43 -2.56
N GLY A 16 5.89 22.41 -3.78
CA GLY A 16 6.53 23.01 -4.96
C GLY A 16 7.78 22.30 -5.48
N LYS A 17 8.22 21.21 -4.83
CA LYS A 17 9.44 20.44 -5.17
C LYS A 17 9.13 19.00 -5.55
N PHE A 18 7.93 18.51 -5.25
CA PHE A 18 7.56 17.11 -5.38
C PHE A 18 7.79 16.53 -6.79
N GLU A 19 7.29 17.19 -7.83
CA GLU A 19 7.46 16.70 -9.21
C GLU A 19 8.94 16.65 -9.63
N GLN A 20 9.72 17.68 -9.28
CA GLN A 20 11.15 17.74 -9.60
C GLN A 20 11.92 16.63 -8.88
N LEU A 21 11.54 16.32 -7.62
CA LEU A 21 12.11 15.20 -6.87
C LEU A 21 11.83 13.87 -7.57
N ILE A 22 10.58 13.61 -7.96
CA ILE A 22 10.22 12.36 -8.66
C ILE A 22 10.96 12.25 -9.98
N LYS A 23 11.00 13.32 -10.79
CA LYS A 23 11.76 13.36 -12.04
C LYS A 23 13.24 13.06 -11.83
N LYS A 24 13.85 13.62 -10.78
CA LYS A 24 15.25 13.35 -10.44
C LYS A 24 15.49 11.90 -10.03
N ILE A 25 14.55 11.28 -9.30
CA ILE A 25 14.63 9.88 -8.88
C ILE A 25 14.59 8.95 -10.09
N ILE A 26 13.71 9.20 -11.06
CA ILE A 26 13.53 8.30 -12.22
C ILE A 26 14.51 8.57 -13.37
N ALA A 27 15.10 9.78 -13.47
CA ALA A 27 15.95 10.18 -14.58
C ALA A 27 17.11 9.21 -14.92
N PRO A 28 17.76 8.52 -13.96
CA PRO A 28 18.79 7.54 -14.27
C PRO A 28 18.28 6.26 -14.96
N PHE A 29 16.97 6.02 -14.99
CA PHE A 29 16.35 4.76 -15.42
C PHE A 29 15.50 4.97 -16.68
N SER A 30 16.02 4.54 -17.82
CA SER A 30 15.36 4.70 -19.13
C SER A 30 14.03 3.93 -19.26
N GLU A 31 13.86 2.88 -18.46
CA GLU A 31 12.67 2.05 -18.38
C GLU A 31 11.53 2.68 -17.59
N LEU A 32 11.79 3.80 -16.89
CA LEU A 32 10.82 4.49 -16.05
C LEU A 32 10.29 5.74 -16.75
N SER A 33 8.98 5.95 -16.67
CA SER A 33 8.35 7.21 -17.10
C SER A 33 7.28 7.66 -16.11
N LEU A 34 7.22 8.97 -15.88
CA LEU A 34 6.21 9.60 -15.03
C LEU A 34 4.91 9.75 -15.83
N THR A 35 3.86 9.03 -15.45
CA THR A 35 2.56 9.05 -16.15
C THR A 35 1.53 9.94 -15.46
N ASP A 36 1.65 10.15 -14.16
CA ASP A 36 0.85 11.12 -13.40
C ASP A 36 1.70 11.76 -12.30
N CYS A 37 1.47 13.03 -12.03
CA CYS A 37 2.08 13.74 -10.92
C CYS A 37 1.21 14.92 -10.51
N ALA A 38 0.75 14.91 -9.26
CA ALA A 38 -0.13 15.94 -8.74
C ALA A 38 0.25 16.33 -7.30
N GLU A 39 0.29 17.64 -7.07
CA GLU A 39 0.30 18.22 -5.74
C GLU A 39 -1.12 18.65 -5.38
N LYS A 40 -1.86 17.80 -4.66
CA LYS A 40 -3.22 18.09 -4.19
C LYS A 40 -3.18 18.73 -2.79
N PHE A 41 -4.33 19.26 -2.36
CA PHE A 41 -4.46 19.91 -1.05
C PHE A 41 -4.04 19.01 0.12
N HIS A 42 -4.44 17.73 0.09
CA HIS A 42 -4.13 16.76 1.17
C HIS A 42 -3.08 15.71 0.82
N THR A 43 -2.62 15.66 -0.44
CA THR A 43 -1.89 14.49 -0.92
C THR A 43 -0.89 14.89 -2.01
N TYR A 44 0.31 14.33 -1.97
CA TYR A 44 1.17 14.23 -3.14
C TYR A 44 0.95 12.89 -3.83
N LEU A 45 0.80 12.89 -5.15
CA LEU A 45 0.55 11.69 -5.93
C LEU A 45 1.52 11.64 -7.10
N ALA A 46 2.20 10.51 -7.29
CA ALA A 46 2.95 10.22 -8.51
C ALA A 46 2.63 8.81 -8.99
N GLU A 47 2.54 8.64 -10.31
CA GLU A 47 2.43 7.34 -10.97
C GLU A 47 3.64 7.14 -11.86
N ILE A 48 4.41 6.08 -11.60
CA ILE A 48 5.60 5.72 -12.38
C ILE A 48 5.27 4.46 -13.17
N LYS A 49 5.33 4.55 -14.49
CA LYS A 49 5.23 3.41 -15.40
C LYS A 49 6.61 2.76 -15.57
N VAL A 50 6.66 1.45 -15.40
CA VAL A 50 7.84 0.61 -15.62
C VAL A 50 7.65 -0.17 -16.92
N SER A 51 8.54 0.06 -17.90
CA SER A 51 8.51 -0.58 -19.21
C SER A 51 9.83 -1.27 -19.51
N VAL A 52 9.88 -2.58 -19.30
CA VAL A 52 11.05 -3.43 -19.54
C VAL A 52 10.76 -4.43 -20.66
N ASN A 53 11.77 -4.74 -21.47
CA ASN A 53 11.62 -5.55 -22.68
C ASN A 53 11.25 -7.02 -22.43
N TYR A 54 11.52 -7.55 -21.23
CA TYR A 54 11.22 -8.93 -20.86
C TYR A 54 9.84 -9.13 -20.23
N LEU A 55 9.08 -8.05 -19.97
CA LEU A 55 7.68 -8.15 -19.52
C LEU A 55 6.76 -7.88 -20.71
N ALA A 56 5.78 -8.76 -20.92
CA ALA A 56 4.80 -8.63 -21.99
C ALA A 56 3.94 -7.36 -21.85
N MET A 57 3.75 -6.86 -20.62
CA MET A 57 3.00 -5.66 -20.33
C MET A 57 3.73 -4.79 -19.31
N PRO A 58 3.72 -3.46 -19.48
CA PRO A 58 4.24 -2.55 -18.47
C PRO A 58 3.33 -2.56 -17.23
N PHE A 59 3.92 -2.28 -16.07
CA PHE A 59 3.19 -2.08 -14.82
C PHE A 59 3.42 -0.67 -14.28
N ARG A 60 2.65 -0.30 -13.25
CA ARG A 60 2.69 1.02 -12.64
C ARG A 60 2.92 0.90 -11.14
N ILE A 61 3.68 1.83 -10.60
CA ILE A 61 3.87 2.01 -9.17
C ILE A 61 3.26 3.35 -8.82
N LYS A 62 2.29 3.34 -7.90
CA LYS A 62 1.67 4.55 -7.39
C LYS A 62 2.35 4.93 -6.07
N ILE A 63 2.75 6.19 -5.97
CA ILE A 63 3.25 6.80 -4.75
C ILE A 63 2.20 7.78 -4.27
N GLU A 64 1.71 7.58 -3.05
CA GLU A 64 0.79 8.49 -2.39
C GLU A 64 1.38 8.95 -1.06
N ILE A 65 1.43 10.26 -0.84
CA ILE A 65 1.95 10.84 0.41
C ILE A 65 0.89 11.75 1.00
N SER A 66 0.33 11.36 2.13
CA SER A 66 -0.60 12.18 2.92
C SER A 66 0.14 13.39 3.49
N LYS A 67 -0.45 14.59 3.30
CA LYS A 67 0.01 15.85 3.90
C LYS A 67 -0.54 16.08 5.31
N ARG A 68 -1.44 15.21 5.78
CA ARG A 68 -2.10 15.36 7.08
C ARG A 68 -1.17 14.84 8.17
N ILE A 69 -0.73 15.75 9.05
CA ILE A 69 0.12 15.38 10.19
C ILE A 69 -0.73 14.66 11.24
N GLN A 70 -0.43 13.38 11.49
CA GLN A 70 -1.05 12.60 12.54
C GLN A 70 -0.23 12.69 13.84
N LYS A 71 -0.86 13.23 14.88
CA LYS A 71 -0.25 13.27 16.21
C LYS A 71 -0.25 11.87 16.81
N LYS A 72 0.85 11.47 17.44
CA LYS A 72 1.02 10.16 18.11
C LYS A 72 0.86 8.96 17.17
N TYR A 73 1.21 9.10 15.89
CA TYR A 73 1.25 7.98 14.96
C TYR A 73 2.32 6.98 15.41
N GLU A 74 1.92 5.71 15.61
CA GLU A 74 2.86 4.68 16.06
C GLU A 74 3.65 4.10 14.88
N TRP A 75 4.96 4.20 14.95
CA TRP A 75 5.88 3.65 13.95
C TRP A 75 7.01 2.87 14.62
N GLU A 76 7.66 2.02 13.84
CA GLU A 76 8.88 1.32 14.20
C GLU A 76 9.95 1.52 13.12
N LEU A 77 11.22 1.45 13.50
CA LEU A 77 12.32 1.50 12.56
C LEU A 77 12.54 0.09 11.99
N LYS A 78 12.49 -0.05 10.66
CA LYS A 78 12.63 -1.35 10.01
C LYS A 78 13.58 -1.29 8.83
N LEU A 79 14.44 -2.31 8.74
CA LEU A 79 15.28 -2.52 7.58
C LEU A 79 14.44 -3.17 6.48
N LEU A 80 14.15 -2.40 5.44
CA LEU A 80 13.48 -2.87 4.23
C LEU A 80 14.52 -3.41 3.25
N GLY A 81 14.24 -4.57 2.67
CA GLY A 81 15.08 -5.20 1.67
C GLY A 81 14.26 -6.05 0.72
N SER A 82 14.86 -6.43 -0.39
CA SER A 82 14.25 -7.31 -1.38
C SER A 82 15.22 -8.44 -1.70
N PRO A 83 14.75 -9.69 -1.92
CA PRO A 83 15.61 -10.79 -2.36
C PRO A 83 16.34 -10.52 -3.69
N VAL A 84 15.84 -9.55 -4.47
CA VAL A 84 16.37 -9.21 -5.80
C VAL A 84 17.05 -7.84 -5.86
N ALA A 85 17.13 -7.11 -4.74
CA ALA A 85 17.80 -5.81 -4.69
C ALA A 85 18.98 -5.87 -3.71
N THR A 86 20.10 -5.27 -4.09
CA THR A 86 21.28 -5.12 -3.22
C THR A 86 21.13 -4.00 -2.20
N LEU A 87 20.20 -3.07 -2.44
CA LEU A 87 19.92 -1.96 -1.54
C LEU A 87 19.04 -2.40 -0.38
N GLN A 88 19.46 -2.03 0.83
CA GLN A 88 18.64 -2.11 2.03
C GLN A 88 18.42 -0.69 2.56
N VAL A 89 17.19 -0.41 3.01
CA VAL A 89 16.79 0.92 3.48
C VAL A 89 16.25 0.81 4.89
N LEU A 90 16.91 1.47 5.84
CA LEU A 90 16.40 1.62 7.20
C LEU A 90 15.44 2.81 7.23
N THR A 91 14.16 2.56 7.46
CA THR A 91 13.13 3.62 7.45
C THR A 91 12.07 3.40 8.51
N GLN A 92 11.30 4.45 8.78
CA GLN A 92 10.14 4.39 9.66
C GLN A 92 8.99 3.73 8.92
N VAL A 93 8.38 2.72 9.53
CA VAL A 93 7.17 2.05 9.03
C VAL A 93 6.10 2.07 10.11
N ALA A 94 4.84 2.14 9.71
CA ALA A 94 3.73 2.05 10.64
C ALA A 94 3.82 0.75 11.46
N SER A 95 3.59 0.84 12.77
CA SER A 95 3.56 -0.34 13.63
C SER A 95 2.41 -1.26 13.22
N LEU A 96 2.48 -2.56 13.55
CA LEU A 96 1.35 -3.47 13.28
C LEU A 96 0.05 -2.99 13.95
N LYS A 97 0.15 -2.36 15.13
CA LYS A 97 -1.00 -1.77 15.84
C LYS A 97 -1.58 -0.59 15.07
N GLN A 98 -0.72 0.29 14.56
CA GLN A 98 -1.15 1.43 13.76
C GLN A 98 -1.80 0.99 12.45
N LEU A 99 -1.18 0.05 11.72
CA LEU A 99 -1.74 -0.52 10.50
C LEU A 99 -3.12 -1.16 10.74
N TYR A 100 -3.31 -1.79 11.90
CA TYR A 100 -4.61 -2.36 12.27
C TYR A 100 -5.66 -1.26 12.50
N GLN A 101 -5.33 -0.16 13.16
CA GLN A 101 -6.25 0.97 13.33
C GLN A 101 -6.58 1.63 11.99
N ASP A 102 -5.58 1.87 11.15
CA ASP A 102 -5.76 2.46 9.82
C ASP A 102 -6.67 1.58 8.94
N ASN A 103 -6.53 0.26 9.03
CA ASN A 103 -7.39 -0.68 8.30
C ASN A 103 -8.81 -0.75 8.86
N LEU A 104 -9.01 -0.63 10.18
CA LEU A 104 -10.35 -0.53 10.75
C LEU A 104 -11.09 0.69 10.18
N SER A 105 -10.45 1.85 10.16
CA SER A 105 -11.05 3.06 9.56
C SER A 105 -11.35 2.86 8.06
N CYS A 106 -10.47 2.20 7.31
CA CYS A 106 -10.76 1.88 5.90
C CYS A 106 -11.98 0.96 5.72
N VAL A 107 -12.13 -0.05 6.59
CA VAL A 107 -13.29 -0.96 6.59
C VAL A 107 -14.58 -0.21 6.91
N GLU A 108 -14.54 0.75 7.84
CA GLU A 108 -15.70 1.55 8.22
C GLU A 108 -16.10 2.57 7.14
N GLU A 109 -15.14 3.19 6.45
CA GLU A 109 -15.40 4.25 5.48
C GLU A 109 -15.70 3.75 4.06
N ARG A 110 -14.99 2.71 3.59
CA ARG A 110 -15.04 2.28 2.17
C ARG A 110 -15.24 0.80 1.95
N LEU A 111 -14.71 -0.06 2.82
CA LEU A 111 -14.81 -1.52 2.74
C LEU A 111 -14.45 -2.13 1.37
N LYS A 112 -13.17 -2.15 0.99
CA LYS A 112 -12.69 -2.88 -0.20
C LYS A 112 -12.23 -4.31 0.15
N PRO A 113 -12.19 -5.24 -0.82
CA PRO A 113 -11.71 -6.61 -0.60
C PRO A 113 -10.32 -6.70 0.04
N LYS A 114 -9.38 -5.83 -0.37
CA LYS A 114 -8.02 -5.77 0.21
C LYS A 114 -8.08 -5.45 1.72
N ASP A 115 -8.90 -4.49 2.13
CA ASP A 115 -9.05 -4.08 3.52
C ASP A 115 -9.57 -5.21 4.41
N ALA A 116 -10.51 -6.01 3.90
CA ALA A 116 -11.02 -7.18 4.61
C ALA A 116 -9.93 -8.23 4.85
N PHE A 117 -9.10 -8.49 3.85
CA PHE A 117 -7.96 -9.41 3.98
C PHE A 117 -6.87 -8.85 4.88
N ASP A 118 -6.50 -7.58 4.72
CA ASP A 118 -5.46 -6.92 5.51
C ASP A 118 -5.86 -6.88 6.98
N LEU A 119 -7.12 -6.58 7.29
CA LEU A 119 -7.66 -6.63 8.64
C LEU A 119 -7.58 -8.06 9.21
N TRP A 120 -8.01 -9.09 8.47
CA TRP A 120 -7.86 -10.49 8.89
C TRP A 120 -6.40 -10.83 9.19
N TYR A 121 -5.49 -10.48 8.28
CA TYR A 121 -4.08 -10.80 8.40
C TYR A 121 -3.45 -10.11 9.61
N LEU A 122 -3.76 -8.83 9.82
CA LEU A 122 -3.30 -8.06 10.98
C LEU A 122 -3.88 -8.62 12.29
N SER A 123 -5.15 -9.05 12.30
CA SER A 123 -5.74 -9.76 13.45
C SER A 123 -4.93 -11.00 13.80
N GLN A 124 -4.54 -11.83 12.82
CA GLN A 124 -3.71 -13.00 13.07
C GLN A 124 -2.33 -12.61 13.64
N LYS A 125 -1.69 -11.59 13.08
CA LYS A 125 -0.37 -11.13 13.55
C LYS A 125 -0.38 -10.51 14.94
N LEU A 126 -1.50 -9.89 15.33
CA LEU A 126 -1.69 -9.30 16.64
C LEU A 126 -2.32 -10.26 17.66
N ASN A 127 -2.61 -11.50 17.27
CA ASN A 127 -3.33 -12.49 18.08
C ASN A 127 -4.68 -11.93 18.59
N ARG A 128 -5.47 -11.35 17.68
CA ARG A 128 -6.78 -10.74 17.94
C ARG A 128 -7.88 -11.49 17.20
N PRO A 129 -9.11 -11.51 17.73
CA PRO A 129 -10.25 -12.02 16.99
C PRO A 129 -10.51 -11.18 15.75
N TYR A 130 -10.92 -11.84 14.67
CA TYR A 130 -11.44 -11.22 13.46
C TYR A 130 -12.94 -11.45 13.42
N ASN A 131 -13.73 -10.40 13.17
CA ASN A 131 -15.19 -10.53 13.06
C ASN A 131 -15.61 -10.42 11.59
N PRO A 132 -15.91 -11.55 10.91
CA PRO A 132 -16.33 -11.56 9.51
C PRO A 132 -17.72 -10.95 9.27
N GLU A 133 -18.59 -10.87 10.30
CA GLU A 133 -19.93 -10.27 10.20
C GLU A 133 -19.88 -8.78 9.81
N ARG A 134 -18.75 -8.11 10.08
CA ARG A 134 -18.53 -6.71 9.70
C ARG A 134 -18.23 -6.54 8.20
N ILE A 135 -18.01 -7.62 7.47
CA ILE A 135 -17.60 -7.59 6.07
C ILE A 135 -18.78 -7.97 5.17
N SER A 136 -19.49 -6.95 4.67
CA SER A 136 -20.64 -7.11 3.78
C SER A 136 -20.29 -7.34 2.30
N ILE A 137 -19.06 -7.76 1.99
CA ILE A 137 -18.61 -7.99 0.61
C ILE A 137 -18.95 -9.41 0.18
N SER A 138 -19.63 -9.58 -0.97
CA SER A 138 -19.92 -10.91 -1.50
C SER A 138 -18.66 -11.74 -1.77
N LYS A 139 -18.74 -13.05 -1.48
CA LYS A 139 -17.67 -14.03 -1.74
C LYS A 139 -17.14 -13.99 -3.18
N LYS A 140 -18.03 -13.81 -4.17
CA LYS A 140 -17.64 -13.69 -5.58
C LYS A 140 -16.71 -12.51 -5.84
N ILE A 141 -16.96 -11.36 -5.21
CA ILE A 141 -16.13 -10.16 -5.35
C ILE A 141 -14.79 -10.36 -4.64
N LEU A 142 -14.80 -10.90 -3.41
CA LEU A 142 -13.59 -11.24 -2.67
C LEU A 142 -12.67 -12.16 -3.47
N ILE A 143 -13.21 -13.26 -4.02
CA ILE A 143 -12.47 -14.20 -4.87
C ILE A 143 -11.89 -13.51 -6.11
N ARG A 144 -12.72 -12.76 -6.85
CA ARG A 144 -12.31 -12.09 -8.09
C ARG A 144 -11.14 -11.12 -7.85
N ASP A 145 -11.17 -10.38 -6.75
CA ASP A 145 -10.22 -9.29 -6.53
C ASP A 145 -8.99 -9.74 -5.74
N LEU A 146 -9.13 -10.62 -4.75
CA LEU A 146 -8.01 -11.06 -3.91
C LEU A 146 -7.15 -12.15 -4.54
N ARG A 147 -7.70 -13.05 -5.37
CA ARG A 147 -6.90 -14.11 -6.03
C ARG A 147 -5.87 -13.55 -7.03
N LYS A 148 -5.99 -12.28 -7.42
CA LYS A 148 -4.99 -11.57 -8.24
C LYS A 148 -3.72 -11.25 -7.45
N PHE A 149 -3.84 -11.04 -6.14
CA PHE A 149 -2.75 -10.55 -5.29
C PHE A 149 -2.18 -11.60 -4.33
N LEU A 150 -2.97 -12.65 -4.05
CA LEU A 150 -2.68 -13.64 -3.02
C LEU A 150 -2.28 -14.99 -3.62
N PRO A 151 -1.25 -15.65 -3.07
CA PRO A 151 -0.88 -17.00 -3.49
C PRO A 151 -1.96 -18.03 -3.12
N LYS A 152 -1.94 -19.18 -3.80
CA LYS A 152 -2.98 -20.22 -3.72
C LYS A 152 -3.25 -20.71 -2.29
N ASN A 153 -2.25 -20.69 -1.43
CA ASN A 153 -2.37 -21.09 -0.02
C ASN A 153 -3.31 -20.17 0.79
N PHE A 154 -3.55 -18.93 0.37
CA PHE A 154 -4.52 -18.03 1.01
C PHE A 154 -5.92 -18.14 0.42
N TRP A 155 -6.17 -18.95 -0.60
CA TRP A 155 -7.48 -18.98 -1.24
C TRP A 155 -8.59 -19.51 -0.33
N LYS A 156 -8.27 -20.45 0.57
CA LYS A 156 -9.21 -20.93 1.60
C LYS A 156 -9.58 -19.82 2.59
N VAL A 157 -8.66 -18.89 2.86
CA VAL A 157 -8.92 -17.76 3.75
C VAL A 157 -9.94 -16.82 3.12
N ILE A 158 -9.82 -16.54 1.83
CA ILE A 158 -10.73 -15.63 1.10
C ILE A 158 -12.19 -16.05 1.29
N GLU A 159 -12.46 -17.37 1.28
CA GLU A 159 -13.81 -17.93 1.43
C GLU A 159 -14.42 -17.71 2.82
N GLY A 160 -13.58 -17.47 3.84
CA GLY A 160 -13.98 -17.20 5.23
C GLY A 160 -13.83 -15.74 5.67
N LEU A 161 -13.56 -14.79 4.75
CA LEU A 161 -13.47 -13.36 5.08
C LEU A 161 -14.84 -12.68 5.28
N SER A 162 -15.90 -13.27 4.75
CA SER A 162 -17.28 -12.79 4.87
C SER A 162 -18.18 -13.98 5.18
N GLU A 163 -19.13 -13.82 6.09
CA GLU A 163 -20.17 -14.84 6.29
C GLU A 163 -21.13 -14.95 5.10
#